data_AF-A0A832ZGK3-F1
#
_entry.id   AF-A0A832ZGK3-F1
#
_cell.length_a   1.000
_cell.length_b   1.000
_cell.length_c   1.000
_cell.angle_alpha   90.00
_cell.angle_beta   90.00
_cell.angle_gamma   90.00
#
_symmetry.space_group_name_H-M   'P 1'
#
loop_
_entity.id
_entity.type
_entity.pdbx_description
1 polymer ?
#
loop_
_entity_poly.entity_id
_entity_poly.type
_entity_poly.pdbx_seq_one_letter_code
_entity_poly.pdbx_strand_id
1 'polypeptide(L)'
;EEGAVLSRMATEKTPFKFEKYDQVVFSADVIPNPMNAAQRYMLEARLKRLGVRVFKGAHVSGHASKEDHRDMLRWINPEHLIPSHGDFNLTTAYAKLAEEEGYRLGEDVHLLRNGQSLKFERII
;
A
#
# COMPACT_ATOMS: atom_id res chain seq x y z
N GLU A 1 -7.53 13.90 -2.70
CA GLU A 1 -6.89 15.21 -2.80
C GLU A 1 -7.81 16.22 -3.47
N GLU A 2 -8.01 17.40 -2.89
CA GLU A 2 -8.91 18.42 -3.43
C GLU A 2 -8.34 19.18 -4.63
N GLY A 3 -7.02 19.38 -4.68
CA GLY A 3 -6.33 20.07 -5.77
C GLY A 3 -6.15 19.23 -7.05
N ALA A 4 -6.36 17.91 -6.98
CA ALA A 4 -6.18 17.01 -8.10
C ALA A 4 -7.18 17.29 -9.24
N VAL A 5 -6.76 17.03 -10.48
CA VAL A 5 -7.54 17.34 -11.70
C VAL A 5 -8.92 16.73 -11.65
N LEU A 6 -9.05 15.44 -11.31
CA LEU A 6 -10.36 14.77 -11.23
C LEU A 6 -11.30 15.41 -10.20
N SER A 7 -10.78 15.80 -9.04
CA SER A 7 -11.55 16.50 -8.00
C SER A 7 -12.01 17.88 -8.46
N ARG A 8 -11.15 18.60 -9.21
CA ARG A 8 -11.48 19.89 -9.79
C ARG A 8 -12.50 19.77 -10.93
N MET A 9 -12.40 18.75 -11.78
CA MET A 9 -13.41 18.44 -12.81
C MET A 9 -14.77 18.16 -12.18
N ALA A 10 -14.82 17.35 -11.11
CA ALA A 10 -16.05 17.03 -10.39
C ALA A 10 -16.65 18.21 -9.59
N THR A 11 -15.92 19.32 -9.48
CA THR A 11 -16.38 20.58 -8.87
C THR A 11 -16.45 21.72 -9.88
N GLU A 12 -16.37 21.41 -11.18
CA GLU A 12 -16.45 22.36 -12.29
C GLU A 12 -15.39 23.49 -12.23
N LYS A 13 -14.24 23.23 -11.58
CA LYS A 13 -13.09 24.15 -11.46
C LYS A 13 -12.06 23.96 -12.58
N THR A 14 -12.47 23.35 -13.69
CA THR A 14 -11.66 23.13 -14.89
C THR A 14 -12.51 23.39 -16.14
N PRO A 15 -11.88 23.70 -17.30
CA PRO A 15 -12.60 23.78 -18.58
C PRO A 15 -13.21 22.44 -19.01
N PHE A 16 -12.64 21.31 -18.57
CA PHE A 16 -13.18 19.98 -18.80
C PHE A 16 -14.39 19.74 -17.90
N LYS A 17 -15.55 19.46 -18.50
CA LYS A 17 -16.80 19.16 -17.81
C LYS A 17 -17.20 17.72 -18.07
N PHE A 18 -17.87 17.11 -17.10
CA PHE A 18 -18.47 15.80 -17.29
C PHE A 18 -19.80 15.92 -18.02
N GLU A 19 -20.03 15.01 -18.94
CA GLU A 19 -21.33 14.78 -19.55
C GLU A 19 -22.02 13.57 -18.92
N LYS A 20 -23.34 13.49 -19.11
CA LYS A 20 -24.11 12.36 -18.64
C LYS A 20 -23.59 11.09 -19.32
N TYR A 21 -23.40 10.03 -18.54
CA TYR A 21 -22.90 8.71 -18.96
C TYR A 21 -21.40 8.61 -19.26
N ASP A 22 -20.63 9.68 -19.04
CA ASP A 22 -19.17 9.60 -18.98
C ASP A 22 -18.72 8.51 -18.01
N GLN A 23 -17.54 7.96 -18.26
CA GLN A 23 -16.98 6.86 -17.49
C GLN A 23 -15.71 7.32 -16.78
N VAL A 24 -15.67 7.09 -15.48
CA VAL A 24 -14.47 7.29 -14.66
C VAL A 24 -14.04 5.96 -14.09
N VAL A 25 -12.80 5.57 -14.38
CA VAL A 25 -12.18 4.36 -13.83
C VAL A 25 -11.19 4.77 -12.76
N PHE A 26 -11.43 4.35 -11.52
CA PHE A 26 -10.43 4.44 -10.47
C PHE A 26 -9.47 3.25 -10.58
N SER A 27 -8.36 3.46 -11.28
CA SER A 27 -7.24 2.50 -11.39
C SER A 27 -6.29 2.59 -10.19
N ALA A 28 -6.82 2.87 -9.01
CA ALA A 28 -6.05 3.00 -7.77
C ALA A 28 -6.94 2.79 -6.54
N ASP A 29 -6.41 2.09 -5.55
CA ASP A 29 -7.04 1.93 -4.25
C ASP A 29 -6.87 3.19 -3.38
N VAL A 30 -7.71 3.27 -2.36
CA VAL A 30 -7.63 4.36 -1.38
C VAL A 30 -6.60 3.97 -0.32
N ILE A 31 -5.53 4.75 -0.21
CA ILE A 31 -4.56 4.63 0.89
C ILE A 31 -5.35 4.68 2.22
N PRO A 32 -5.16 3.71 3.14
CA PRO A 32 -5.98 3.50 4.33
C PRO A 32 -5.76 4.60 5.37
N ASN A 33 -6.32 5.77 5.09
CA ASN A 33 -6.34 6.93 5.96
C ASN A 33 -7.78 7.48 5.97
N PRO A 34 -8.36 7.80 7.14
CA PRO A 34 -9.73 8.29 7.25
C PRO A 34 -10.02 9.51 6.35
N MET A 35 -9.07 10.43 6.22
CA MET A 35 -9.22 11.60 5.36
C MET A 35 -9.26 11.23 3.88
N ASN A 36 -8.42 10.28 3.45
CA ASN A 36 -8.41 9.81 2.08
C ASN A 36 -9.72 9.07 1.74
N ALA A 37 -10.23 8.26 2.65
CA ALA A 37 -11.51 7.57 2.51
C ALA A 37 -12.69 8.56 2.39
N ALA A 38 -12.75 9.56 3.28
CA ALA A 38 -13.76 10.61 3.22
C ALA A 38 -13.69 11.41 1.91
N GLN A 39 -12.48 11.82 1.49
CA GLN A 39 -12.28 12.54 0.24
C GLN A 39 -12.69 11.71 -0.99
N ARG A 40 -12.31 10.42 -1.06
CA ARG A 40 -12.75 9.53 -2.14
C ARG A 40 -14.26 9.40 -2.15
N TYR A 41 -14.90 9.19 -1.00
CA TYR A 41 -16.35 9.08 -0.89
C TYR A 41 -17.06 10.33 -1.42
N MET A 42 -16.64 11.51 -0.99
CA MET A 42 -17.20 12.78 -1.48
C MET A 42 -17.03 12.95 -2.99
N LEU A 43 -15.87 12.58 -3.53
CA LEU A 43 -15.61 12.63 -4.97
C LEU A 43 -16.53 11.67 -5.74
N GLU A 44 -16.62 10.41 -5.33
CA GLU A 44 -17.52 9.43 -5.95
C GLU A 44 -18.99 9.89 -5.91
N ALA A 45 -19.43 10.47 -4.79
CA ALA A 45 -20.79 10.99 -4.65
C ALA A 45 -21.08 12.15 -5.60
N ARG A 46 -20.11 13.07 -5.80
CA ARG A 46 -20.22 14.17 -6.77
C ARG A 46 -20.28 13.66 -8.20
N LEU A 47 -19.37 12.76 -8.59
CA LEU A 47 -19.36 12.15 -9.91
C LEU A 47 -20.69 11.46 -10.24
N LYS A 48 -21.24 10.68 -9.30
CA LYS A 48 -22.56 10.05 -9.46
C LYS A 48 -23.69 11.06 -9.64
N ARG A 49 -23.67 12.19 -8.90
CA ARG A 49 -24.65 13.26 -9.05
C ARG A 49 -24.59 13.93 -10.43
N LEU A 50 -23.40 14.01 -11.02
CA LEU A 50 -23.18 14.50 -12.39
C LEU A 50 -23.61 13.49 -13.48
N GLY A 51 -24.10 12.30 -13.11
CA GLY A 51 -24.51 11.26 -14.06
C GLY A 51 -23.35 10.44 -14.64
N VAL A 52 -22.17 10.53 -14.03
CA VAL A 52 -20.97 9.74 -14.40
C VAL A 52 -21.08 8.32 -13.87
N ARG A 53 -20.68 7.33 -14.68
CA ARG A 53 -20.53 5.93 -14.27
C ARG A 53 -19.13 5.71 -13.70
N VAL A 54 -19.06 5.19 -12.48
CA VAL A 54 -17.80 4.98 -11.76
C VAL A 54 -17.47 3.50 -11.71
N PHE A 55 -16.27 3.14 -12.19
CA PHE A 55 -15.71 1.78 -12.16
C PHE A 55 -14.52 1.72 -11.20
N LYS A 56 -14.41 0.60 -10.48
CA LYS A 56 -13.40 0.33 -9.45
C LYS A 56 -12.87 -1.10 -9.60
N GLY A 57 -11.77 -1.42 -8.89
CA GLY A 57 -11.18 -2.76 -8.91
C GLY A 57 -10.26 -3.02 -10.11
N ALA A 58 -9.80 -1.97 -10.77
CA ALA A 58 -8.80 -2.08 -11.85
C ALA A 58 -7.35 -2.00 -11.33
N HIS A 59 -7.15 -2.01 -10.00
CA HIS A 59 -5.86 -1.90 -9.35
C HIS A 59 -5.49 -3.21 -8.66
N VAL A 60 -4.20 -3.49 -8.59
CA VAL A 60 -3.60 -4.56 -7.78
C VAL A 60 -2.50 -3.96 -6.93
N SER A 61 -2.21 -4.60 -5.79
CA SER A 61 -1.11 -4.18 -4.92
C SER A 61 0.21 -4.12 -5.69
N GLY A 62 0.99 -3.05 -5.46
CA GLY A 62 2.39 -2.98 -5.90
C GLY A 62 3.38 -3.66 -4.95
N HIS A 63 2.90 -4.17 -3.80
CA HIS A 63 3.70 -4.88 -2.81
C HIS A 63 3.47 -6.39 -2.88
N ALA A 64 4.53 -7.16 -2.62
CA ALA A 64 4.50 -8.60 -2.49
C ALA A 64 3.50 -9.05 -1.40
N SER A 65 2.76 -10.11 -1.69
CA SER A 65 1.85 -10.78 -0.76
C SER A 65 2.62 -11.76 0.14
N LYS A 66 1.94 -12.38 1.11
CA LYS A 66 2.56 -13.34 2.06
C LYS A 66 3.35 -14.44 1.34
N GLU A 67 2.77 -15.06 0.32
CA GLU A 67 3.43 -16.16 -0.40
C GLU A 67 4.54 -15.68 -1.33
N ASP A 68 4.40 -14.50 -1.95
CA ASP A 68 5.50 -13.88 -2.71
C ASP A 68 6.72 -13.62 -1.80
N HIS A 69 6.48 -13.19 -0.56
CA HIS A 69 7.53 -13.04 0.45
C HIS A 69 8.13 -14.37 0.88
N ARG A 70 7.32 -15.43 1.02
CA ARG A 70 7.81 -16.78 1.33
C ARG A 70 8.74 -17.29 0.23
N ASP A 71 8.36 -17.13 -1.02
CA ASP A 71 9.20 -17.48 -2.16
C ASP A 71 10.51 -16.69 -2.14
N MET A 72 10.44 -15.39 -1.86
CA MET A 72 11.63 -14.54 -1.71
C MET A 72 12.58 -15.04 -0.61
N LEU A 73 12.05 -15.44 0.56
CA LEU A 73 12.85 -16.02 1.64
C LEU A 73 13.58 -17.28 1.18
N ARG A 74 12.87 -18.19 0.49
CA ARG A 74 13.43 -19.46 0.00
C ARG A 74 14.47 -19.26 -1.09
N TRP A 75 14.25 -18.31 -2.00
CA TRP A 75 15.17 -18.05 -3.10
C TRP A 75 16.46 -17.39 -2.63
N ILE A 76 16.34 -16.42 -1.72
CA ILE A 76 17.51 -15.66 -1.24
C ILE A 76 18.25 -16.47 -0.16
N ASN A 77 17.52 -17.21 0.68
CA ASN A 77 18.05 -17.89 1.86
C ASN A 77 18.98 -16.99 2.71
N PRO A 78 18.49 -15.81 3.15
CA PRO A 78 19.34 -14.84 3.84
C PRO A 78 19.80 -15.34 5.22
N GLU A 79 21.01 -14.96 5.63
CA GLU A 79 21.51 -15.19 7.00
C GLU A 79 20.85 -14.25 8.01
N HIS A 80 20.50 -13.03 7.59
CA HIS A 80 19.88 -12.02 8.43
C HIS A 80 18.73 -11.29 7.73
N LEU A 81 17.64 -11.09 8.45
CA LEU A 81 16.39 -10.50 7.99
C LEU A 81 16.07 -9.26 8.79
N ILE A 82 15.83 -8.15 8.11
CA ILE A 82 15.43 -6.88 8.74
C ILE A 82 14.13 -6.41 8.07
N PRO A 83 12.95 -6.82 8.57
CA PRO A 83 11.67 -6.40 8.02
C PRO A 83 11.53 -4.87 8.07
N SER A 84 11.12 -4.26 6.96
CA SER A 84 11.05 -2.80 6.81
C SER A 84 9.87 -2.36 5.91
N HIS A 85 9.71 -1.05 5.71
CA HIS A 85 8.65 -0.45 4.88
C HIS A 85 7.23 -0.88 5.28
N GLY A 86 6.95 -0.90 6.58
CA GLY A 86 5.65 -1.21 7.15
C GLY A 86 5.53 -0.68 8.57
N ASP A 87 4.31 -0.64 9.08
CA ASP A 87 4.09 -0.42 10.50
C ASP A 87 4.54 -1.65 11.32
N PHE A 88 4.45 -1.55 12.65
CA PHE A 88 4.84 -2.63 13.54
C PHE A 88 4.06 -3.93 13.29
N ASN A 89 2.80 -3.84 12.85
CA ASN A 89 1.99 -5.03 12.59
C ASN A 89 2.48 -5.75 11.33
N LEU A 90 2.80 -5.00 10.27
CA LEU A 90 3.34 -5.54 9.02
C LEU A 90 4.72 -6.16 9.24
N THR A 91 5.64 -5.47 9.92
CA THR A 91 6.98 -6.01 10.18
C THR A 91 6.95 -7.23 11.10
N THR A 92 6.06 -7.25 12.10
CA THR A 92 5.84 -8.43 12.96
C THR A 92 5.21 -9.58 12.20
N ALA A 93 4.26 -9.32 11.28
CA ALA A 93 3.68 -10.36 10.45
C ALA A 93 4.71 -11.00 9.52
N TYR A 94 5.63 -10.19 8.96
CA TYR A 94 6.75 -10.71 8.18
C TYR A 94 7.70 -11.55 9.05
N ALA A 95 8.02 -11.10 10.26
CA ALA A 95 8.85 -11.88 11.19
C ALA A 95 8.23 -13.25 11.50
N LYS A 96 6.90 -13.31 11.72
CA LYS A 96 6.20 -14.58 11.91
C LYS A 96 6.28 -15.50 10.68
N LEU A 97 6.15 -14.93 9.47
CA LEU A 97 6.34 -15.70 8.24
C LEU A 97 7.78 -16.26 8.17
N ALA A 98 8.79 -15.47 8.54
CA ALA A 98 10.16 -15.95 8.58
C ALA A 98 10.34 -17.09 9.61
N GLU A 99 9.71 -16.99 10.78
CA GLU A 99 9.70 -18.10 11.75
C GLU A 99 9.05 -19.37 11.21
N GLU A 100 7.97 -19.26 10.43
CA GLU A 100 7.35 -20.40 9.72
C GLU A 100 8.33 -21.07 8.73
N GLU A 101 9.30 -20.32 8.19
CA GLU A 101 10.35 -20.80 7.28
C GLU A 101 11.66 -21.20 7.99
N GLY A 102 11.66 -21.27 9.33
CA GLY A 102 12.78 -21.78 10.12
C GLY A 102 13.76 -20.73 10.65
N TYR A 103 13.50 -19.45 10.44
CA TYR A 103 14.29 -18.37 11.03
C TYR A 103 13.94 -18.14 12.50
N ARG A 104 14.88 -17.61 13.29
CA ARG A 104 14.67 -17.33 14.71
C ARG A 104 14.71 -15.82 15.00
N LEU A 105 13.69 -15.33 15.70
CA LEU A 105 13.62 -13.94 16.13
C LEU A 105 14.76 -13.62 17.12
N GLY A 106 15.49 -12.54 16.87
CA GLY A 106 16.64 -12.10 17.66
C GLY A 106 17.97 -12.77 17.28
N GLU A 107 17.95 -13.80 16.43
CA GLU A 107 19.16 -14.42 15.88
C GLU A 107 19.28 -14.09 14.38
N ASP A 108 18.32 -14.57 13.58
CA ASP A 108 18.28 -14.37 12.14
C ASP A 108 17.36 -13.20 11.77
N VAL A 109 16.26 -13.00 12.52
CA VAL A 109 15.27 -11.93 12.26
C VAL A 109 15.41 -10.79 13.27
N HIS A 110 15.55 -9.58 12.76
CA HIS A 110 15.84 -8.37 13.54
C HIS A 110 14.74 -7.31 13.33
N LEU A 111 13.85 -7.16 14.31
CA LEU A 111 12.84 -6.09 14.30
C LEU A 111 13.45 -4.79 14.81
N LEU A 112 13.57 -3.80 13.92
CA LEU A 112 14.11 -2.49 14.24
C LEU A 112 13.04 -1.39 14.14
N ARG A 113 13.24 -0.33 14.90
CA ARG A 113 12.49 0.93 14.83
C ARG A 113 13.39 2.02 14.25
N ASN A 114 12.76 3.06 13.70
CA ASN A 114 13.47 4.24 13.20
C ASN A 114 14.45 4.78 14.26
N GLY A 115 15.71 4.94 13.88
CA GLY A 115 16.79 5.42 14.76
C GLY A 115 17.55 4.33 15.51
N GLN A 116 17.12 3.06 15.46
CA GLN A 116 17.92 1.94 15.99
C GLN A 116 18.98 1.51 14.98
N SER A 117 20.10 1.02 15.49
CA SER A 117 21.19 0.45 14.70
C SER A 117 21.40 -1.02 15.02
N LEU A 118 21.81 -1.79 14.01
CA LEU A 118 22.23 -3.17 14.13
C LEU A 118 23.63 -3.28 13.50
N LYS A 119 24.54 -3.96 14.21
CA LYS A 119 25.91 -4.16 13.75
C LYS A 119 26.16 -5.65 13.58
N PHE A 120 26.59 -6.05 12.40
CA PHE A 120 27.07 -7.40 12.13
C PHE A 120 28.60 -7.40 12.25
N GLU A 121 29.14 -8.30 13.05
CA GLU A 121 30.58 -8.51 13.16
C GLU A 121 30.91 -9.88 12.57
N ARG A 122 31.76 -9.89 11.54
CA ARG A 122 32.26 -11.13 10.97
C ARG A 122 33.48 -11.55 11.76
N ILE A 123 33.39 -12.66 12.48
CA ILE A 123 34.58 -13.30 13.05
C ILE A 123 35.24 -14.05 11.89
N ILE A 124 36.38 -13.54 11.43
CA ILE A 124 37.23 -14.17 10.41
C ILE A 124 38.16 -15.15 11.10
#